data_AF-A0A7Y8CVQ3-F1
#
_entry.id   AF-A0A7Y8CVQ3-F1
#
_cell.length_a   1.000
_cell.length_b   1.000
_cell.length_c   1.000
_cell.angle_alpha   90.00
_cell.angle_beta   90.00
_cell.angle_gamma   90.00
#
_symmetry.space_group_name_H-M   'P 1'
#
loop_
_entity.id
_entity.type
_entity.pdbx_description
1 polymer ?
#
loop_
_entity_poly.entity_id
_entity_poly.type
_entity_poly.pdbx_seq_one_letter_code
_entity_poly.pdbx_strand_id
1 'polypeptide(L)'
;MKSAMLAGVFAVIALVNTSDAATSTCPTPQEIKQKAMGSGGYRYEMLQPDGRTWSGENPQATASYLTDSTFHDARYDAINQAVICTYKGPMNNAASFSVTLKQVSGWNLTPIGDWRGTYCEALEIAKCLFTHH
;
A
#
# COMPACT_ATOMS: atom_id res chain seq x y z
N MET A 1 -57.14 15.78 40.95
CA MET A 1 -55.70 16.09 41.11
C MET A 1 -54.91 15.22 40.14
N LYS A 2 -54.08 15.86 39.31
CA LYS A 2 -52.78 15.40 38.74
C LYS A 2 -52.79 14.09 37.93
N SER A 3 -52.68 14.14 36.59
CA SER A 3 -51.43 14.19 35.79
C SER A 3 -50.62 12.87 35.91
N ALA A 4 -50.03 12.27 34.88
CA ALA A 4 -49.66 12.70 33.53
C ALA A 4 -49.43 11.45 32.65
N MET A 5 -49.58 11.62 31.34
CA MET A 5 -49.17 10.64 30.34
C MET A 5 -47.64 10.57 30.30
N LEU A 6 -47.05 9.38 30.47
CA LEU A 6 -45.62 9.14 30.29
C LEU A 6 -45.33 8.88 28.81
N ALA A 7 -44.79 9.88 28.12
CA ALA A 7 -44.23 9.74 26.79
C ALA A 7 -42.85 9.09 26.88
N GLY A 8 -42.72 7.85 26.40
CA GLY A 8 -41.44 7.16 26.26
C GLY A 8 -40.67 7.68 25.05
N VAL A 9 -39.56 8.37 25.30
CA VAL A 9 -38.62 8.79 24.24
C VAL A 9 -37.70 7.60 23.95
N PHE A 10 -37.86 7.01 22.76
CA PHE A 10 -36.88 6.07 22.21
C PHE A 10 -35.70 6.88 21.64
N ALA A 11 -34.56 6.88 22.34
CA ALA A 11 -33.33 7.45 21.83
C ALA A 11 -32.76 6.53 20.73
N VAL A 12 -32.85 6.97 19.48
CA VAL A 12 -32.21 6.30 18.34
C VAL A 12 -30.72 6.65 18.38
N ILE A 13 -29.88 5.68 18.72
CA ILE A 13 -28.43 5.83 18.63
C ILE A 13 -28.07 5.82 17.15
N ALA A 14 -27.78 6.98 16.58
CA ALA A 14 -27.21 7.09 15.24
C ALA A 14 -25.77 6.54 15.27
N LEU A 15 -25.53 5.41 14.62
CA LEU A 15 -24.19 4.90 14.32
C LEU A 15 -23.57 5.82 13.27
N VAL A 16 -22.82 6.83 13.70
CA VAL A 16 -21.93 7.61 12.84
C VAL A 16 -20.73 6.72 12.49
N ASN A 17 -20.77 6.09 11.32
CA ASN A 17 -19.60 5.46 10.71
C ASN A 17 -18.66 6.57 10.21
N THR A 18 -17.72 7.01 11.04
CA THR A 18 -16.60 7.82 10.56
C THR A 18 -15.67 6.89 9.78
N SER A 19 -15.71 6.96 8.45
CA SER A 19 -14.73 6.29 7.61
C SER A 19 -13.40 7.02 7.71
N ASP A 20 -12.63 6.73 8.75
CA ASP A 20 -11.27 7.25 8.86
C ASP A 20 -10.43 6.72 7.70
N ALA A 21 -9.77 7.62 6.96
CA ALA A 21 -8.91 7.24 5.86
C ALA A 21 -7.74 6.41 6.41
N ALA A 22 -7.71 5.13 6.08
CA ALA A 22 -6.65 4.25 6.55
C ALA A 22 -5.33 4.61 5.85
N THR A 23 -4.24 4.52 6.61
CA THR A 23 -2.89 4.82 6.13
C THR A 23 -2.20 3.54 5.68
N SER A 24 -1.32 3.67 4.69
CA SER A 24 -0.55 2.56 4.13
C SER A 24 0.83 3.04 3.71
N THR A 25 1.73 2.07 3.56
CA THR A 25 3.09 2.29 3.06
C THR A 25 3.51 1.11 2.18
N CYS A 26 4.71 1.19 1.60
CA CYS A 26 5.31 0.10 0.84
C CYS A 26 5.50 -1.15 1.70
N PRO A 27 5.34 -2.36 1.16
CA PRO A 27 5.64 -3.58 1.90
C PRO A 27 7.14 -3.68 2.20
N THR A 28 7.50 -4.28 3.32
CA THR A 28 8.88 -4.69 3.54
C THR A 28 9.22 -5.89 2.63
N PRO A 29 10.49 -6.09 2.22
CA PRO A 29 10.87 -7.27 1.41
C PRO A 29 10.43 -8.61 2.02
N GLN A 30 10.33 -8.70 3.35
CA GLN A 30 9.92 -9.91 4.08
C GLN A 30 8.42 -10.22 3.92
N GLU A 31 7.59 -9.23 3.62
CA GLU A 31 6.15 -9.40 3.38
C GLU A 31 5.84 -9.80 1.93
N ILE A 32 6.81 -9.63 1.03
CA ILE A 32 6.67 -9.91 -0.39
C ILE A 32 6.97 -11.39 -0.65
N LYS A 33 6.07 -12.06 -1.37
CA LYS A 33 6.27 -13.41 -1.86
C LYS A 33 6.78 -13.36 -3.29
N GLN A 34 7.79 -14.16 -3.61
CA GLN A 34 8.27 -14.32 -4.99
C GLN A 34 7.87 -15.68 -5.56
N LYS A 35 7.56 -15.72 -6.86
CA LYS A 35 7.26 -16.95 -7.60
C LYS A 35 7.92 -16.92 -8.98
N ALA A 36 8.62 -18.00 -9.33
CA ALA A 36 9.26 -18.11 -10.64
C ALA A 36 8.23 -18.06 -11.78
N MET A 37 8.57 -17.40 -12.87
CA MET A 37 7.76 -17.31 -14.08
C MET A 37 8.25 -18.30 -15.14
N GLY A 38 7.33 -18.85 -15.95
CA GLY A 38 7.67 -19.79 -17.01
C GLY A 38 8.56 -19.21 -18.12
N SER A 39 8.54 -17.88 -18.28
CA SER A 39 9.39 -17.12 -19.21
C SER A 39 10.79 -16.80 -18.67
N GLY A 40 11.13 -17.28 -17.47
CA GLY A 40 12.26 -16.77 -16.70
C GLY A 40 11.87 -15.56 -15.83
N GLY A 41 12.72 -15.26 -14.85
CA GLY A 41 12.45 -14.21 -13.87
C GLY A 41 11.44 -14.59 -12.79
N TYR A 42 10.96 -13.58 -12.08
CA TYR A 42 10.07 -13.73 -10.94
C TYR A 42 8.92 -12.72 -10.96
N ARG A 43 7.77 -13.16 -10.48
CA ARG A 43 6.68 -12.29 -10.02
C ARG A 43 6.79 -12.09 -8.51
N TYR A 44 6.29 -10.96 -8.04
CA TYR A 44 6.28 -10.53 -6.66
C TYR A 44 4.86 -10.16 -6.26
N GLU A 45 4.39 -10.67 -5.13
CA GLU A 45 3.02 -10.45 -4.65
C GLU A 45 2.99 -10.26 -3.13
N MET A 46 2.20 -9.31 -2.64
CA MET A 46 1.86 -9.16 -1.22
C MET A 46 0.37 -8.82 -1.10
N LEU A 47 -0.38 -9.72 -0.47
CA LEU A 47 -1.82 -9.57 -0.23
C LEU A 47 -2.03 -8.90 1.13
N GLN A 48 -2.74 -7.79 1.13
CA GLN A 48 -3.14 -7.08 2.33
C GLN A 48 -4.43 -7.67 2.91
N PRO A 49 -4.67 -7.53 4.23
CA PRO A 49 -5.87 -8.06 4.88
C PRO A 49 -7.20 -7.58 4.30
N ASP A 50 -7.22 -6.39 3.70
CA ASP A 50 -8.38 -5.79 3.05
C ASP A 50 -8.57 -6.22 1.58
N GLY A 51 -7.79 -7.20 1.11
CA GLY A 51 -7.87 -7.73 -0.25
C GLY A 51 -7.04 -6.95 -1.27
N ARG A 52 -6.42 -5.81 -0.90
CA ARG A 52 -5.49 -5.10 -1.79
C ARG A 52 -4.27 -5.96 -2.06
N THR A 53 -3.77 -5.90 -3.29
CA THR A 53 -2.59 -6.67 -3.69
C THR A 53 -1.53 -5.75 -4.26
N TRP A 54 -0.32 -5.84 -3.70
CA TRP A 54 0.88 -5.36 -4.35
C TRP A 54 1.35 -6.40 -5.35
N SER A 55 1.65 -6.00 -6.57
CA SER A 55 2.16 -6.91 -7.60
C SER A 55 3.26 -6.30 -8.45
N GLY A 56 4.18 -7.15 -8.90
CA GLY A 56 5.26 -6.76 -9.80
C GLY A 56 5.87 -7.97 -10.48
N GLU A 57 6.59 -7.74 -11.57
CA GLU A 57 7.30 -8.79 -12.31
C GLU A 57 8.66 -8.26 -12.76
N ASN A 58 9.67 -9.11 -12.69
CA ASN A 58 10.95 -8.85 -13.34
C ASN A 58 11.39 -10.13 -14.09
N PRO A 59 11.24 -10.16 -15.42
CA PRO A 59 11.61 -11.31 -16.26
C PRO A 59 13.11 -11.67 -16.21
N GLN A 60 13.96 -10.76 -15.73
CA GLN A 60 15.40 -10.95 -15.62
C GLN A 60 15.87 -11.17 -14.17
N ALA A 61 14.94 -11.20 -13.21
CA ALA A 61 15.31 -11.39 -11.81
C ALA A 61 15.86 -12.80 -11.55
N THR A 62 16.88 -12.87 -10.71
CA THR A 62 17.32 -14.12 -10.11
C THR A 62 16.60 -14.34 -8.78
N ALA A 63 16.69 -15.55 -8.22
CA ALA A 63 16.04 -15.89 -6.96
C ALA A 63 16.51 -15.03 -5.77
N SER A 64 17.70 -14.43 -5.85
CA SER A 64 18.28 -13.61 -4.78
C SER A 64 17.80 -12.17 -4.82
N TYR A 65 17.17 -11.69 -5.90
CA TYR A 65 16.81 -10.28 -6.04
C TYR A 65 15.93 -9.79 -4.89
N LEU A 66 14.99 -10.60 -4.41
CA LEU A 66 14.15 -10.24 -3.27
C LEU A 66 14.95 -10.13 -1.96
N THR A 67 15.83 -11.09 -1.69
CA THR A 67 16.61 -11.14 -0.43
C THR A 67 17.75 -10.13 -0.41
N ASP A 68 18.26 -9.76 -1.58
CA ASP A 68 19.40 -8.85 -1.72
C ASP A 68 18.98 -7.38 -1.75
N SER A 69 17.68 -7.10 -1.93
CA SER A 69 17.18 -5.73 -2.10
C SER A 69 16.63 -5.14 -0.81
N THR A 70 16.85 -3.84 -0.64
CA THR A 70 16.20 -3.01 0.37
C THR A 70 15.31 -1.97 -0.31
N PHE A 71 14.38 -1.39 0.44
CA PHE A 71 13.59 -0.27 -0.04
C PHE A 71 14.49 0.87 -0.50
N HIS A 72 14.14 1.46 -1.65
CA HIS A 72 14.87 2.57 -2.25
C HIS A 72 14.00 3.82 -2.37
N ASP A 73 12.82 3.68 -2.99
CA ASP A 73 11.90 4.80 -3.20
C ASP A 73 10.45 4.32 -3.36
N ALA A 74 9.52 5.26 -3.20
CA ALA A 74 8.14 5.14 -3.62
C ALA A 74 7.79 6.24 -4.62
N ARG A 75 6.98 5.90 -5.62
CA ARG A 75 6.46 6.82 -6.62
C ARG A 75 4.95 6.71 -6.71
N TYR A 76 4.28 7.86 -6.80
CA TYR A 76 2.87 7.97 -7.08
C TYR A 76 2.67 8.24 -8.58
N ASP A 77 2.04 7.30 -9.27
CA ASP A 77 1.58 7.48 -10.63
C ASP A 77 0.18 8.08 -10.60
N ALA A 78 0.09 9.39 -10.80
CA ALA A 78 -1.18 10.12 -10.78
C ALA A 78 -2.10 9.75 -11.96
N ILE A 79 -1.56 9.24 -13.08
CA ILE A 79 -2.35 8.86 -14.25
C ILE A 79 -3.07 7.54 -13.99
N ASN A 80 -2.34 6.56 -13.46
CA ASN A 80 -2.87 5.24 -13.16
C ASN A 80 -3.41 5.11 -11.72
N GLN A 81 -3.34 6.20 -10.96
CA GLN A 81 -3.67 6.28 -9.53
C GLN A 81 -3.08 5.10 -8.76
N ALA A 82 -1.76 4.93 -8.89
CA ALA A 82 -1.03 3.80 -8.35
C ALA A 82 0.17 4.25 -7.53
N VAL A 83 0.52 3.47 -6.51
CA VAL A 83 1.79 3.63 -5.79
C VAL A 83 2.73 2.51 -6.23
N ILE A 84 3.94 2.87 -6.62
CA ILE A 84 4.99 1.97 -7.06
C ILE A 84 6.12 2.06 -6.04
N CYS A 85 6.51 0.93 -5.45
CA CYS A 85 7.61 0.84 -4.51
C CYS A 85 8.78 0.13 -5.17
N THR A 86 9.95 0.76 -5.16
CA THR A 86 11.18 0.24 -5.77
C THR A 86 12.13 -0.28 -4.69
N TYR A 87 12.68 -1.46 -4.93
CA TYR A 87 13.70 -2.08 -4.09
C TYR A 87 14.94 -2.31 -4.93
N LYS A 88 16.10 -2.03 -4.35
CA LYS A 88 17.40 -2.22 -5.00
C LYS A 88 18.38 -2.88 -4.07
N GLY A 89 19.26 -3.68 -4.64
CA GLY A 89 20.43 -4.20 -3.94
C GLY A 89 21.46 -3.11 -3.63
N PRO A 90 22.48 -3.45 -2.84
CA PRO A 90 23.59 -2.55 -2.55
C PRO A 90 24.35 -2.18 -3.83
N MET A 91 25.23 -1.19 -3.74
CA MET A 91 26.07 -0.75 -4.85
C MET A 91 26.79 -1.94 -5.51
N ASN A 92 26.73 -2.00 -6.85
CA ASN A 92 27.23 -3.11 -7.71
C ASN A 92 26.42 -4.41 -7.66
N ASN A 93 25.28 -4.47 -6.98
CA ASN A 93 24.31 -5.55 -7.11
C ASN A 93 23.24 -5.19 -8.16
N ALA A 94 22.96 -6.11 -9.08
CA ALA A 94 21.95 -5.92 -10.12
C ALA A 94 20.51 -6.13 -9.64
N ALA A 95 20.33 -6.54 -8.39
CA ALA A 95 19.03 -6.76 -7.76
C ALA A 95 18.21 -5.47 -7.80
N SER A 96 17.09 -5.54 -8.51
CA SER A 96 16.12 -4.46 -8.58
C SER A 96 14.77 -5.05 -8.94
N PHE A 97 13.74 -4.64 -8.22
CA PHE A 97 12.36 -4.94 -8.59
C PHE A 97 11.45 -3.85 -8.04
N SER A 98 10.23 -3.80 -8.58
CA SER A 98 9.19 -2.91 -8.08
C SER A 98 7.91 -3.69 -7.88
N VAL A 99 7.14 -3.28 -6.87
CA VAL A 99 5.75 -3.73 -6.68
C VAL A 99 4.82 -2.53 -6.73
N THR A 100 3.66 -2.72 -7.33
CA THR A 100 2.68 -1.67 -7.58
C THR A 100 1.39 -2.02 -6.85
N LEU A 101 0.87 -1.06 -6.11
CA LEU A 101 -0.49 -1.06 -5.62
C LEU A 101 -1.33 -0.19 -6.55
N LYS A 102 -2.22 -0.83 -7.30
CA LYS A 102 -3.21 -0.12 -8.11
C LYS A 102 -4.39 0.28 -7.23
N GLN A 103 -4.98 1.42 -7.56
CA GLN A 103 -6.27 1.80 -7.01
C GLN A 103 -7.32 0.71 -7.22
N VAL A 104 -8.15 0.49 -6.20
CA VAL A 104 -9.38 -0.29 -6.27
C VAL A 104 -10.54 0.67 -6.51
N SER A 105 -11.58 0.24 -7.23
CA SER A 105 -12.72 1.09 -7.56
C SER A 105 -13.31 1.78 -6.32
N GLY A 106 -13.49 3.10 -6.40
CA GLY A 106 -13.99 3.92 -5.32
C GLY A 106 -12.94 4.43 -4.33
N TRP A 107 -11.66 4.05 -4.48
CA TRP A 107 -10.61 4.42 -3.51
C TRP A 107 -9.60 5.41 -4.08
N ASN A 108 -9.26 6.51 -3.40
CA ASN A 108 -8.17 7.38 -3.86
C ASN A 108 -6.89 7.18 -3.04
N LEU A 109 -5.79 6.82 -3.72
CA LEU A 109 -4.46 6.80 -3.11
C LEU A 109 -3.92 8.23 -3.04
N THR A 110 -3.68 8.74 -1.82
CA THR A 110 -3.19 10.11 -1.63
C THR A 110 -1.91 10.12 -0.79
N PRO A 111 -0.77 10.59 -1.34
CA PRO A 111 0.47 10.78 -0.58
C PRO A 111 0.31 11.75 0.60
N ILE A 112 0.79 11.38 1.80
CA ILE A 112 0.67 12.21 3.03
C ILE A 112 1.93 12.26 3.93
N GLY A 113 2.94 11.41 3.68
CA GLY A 113 4.23 11.41 4.40
C GLY A 113 5.31 12.32 3.80
N ASP A 114 6.57 11.89 3.82
CA ASP A 114 7.77 12.61 3.33
C ASP A 114 7.85 12.70 1.78
N TRP A 115 6.71 12.80 1.13
CA TRP A 115 6.60 12.91 -0.32
C TRP A 115 6.98 14.31 -0.80
N ARG A 116 7.76 14.36 -1.87
CA ARG A 116 8.09 15.56 -2.65
C ARG A 116 7.37 15.47 -3.99
N GLY A 117 6.16 16.01 -4.03
CA GLY A 117 5.27 15.83 -5.18
C GLY A 117 4.85 14.36 -5.30
N THR A 118 5.27 13.71 -6.39
CA THR A 118 4.93 12.30 -6.67
C THR A 118 6.01 11.29 -6.29
N TYR A 119 7.05 11.71 -5.55
CA TYR A 119 8.18 10.84 -5.17
C TYR A 119 8.43 10.89 -3.67
N CYS A 120 8.82 9.76 -3.08
CA CYS A 120 9.33 9.65 -1.72
C CYS A 120 10.63 8.84 -1.73
N GLU A 121 11.72 9.47 -1.31
CA GLU A 121 13.08 8.88 -1.28
C GLU A 121 13.58 8.71 0.16
N ALA A 122 12.66 8.73 1.14
CA ALA A 122 13.02 8.50 2.53
C ALA A 122 13.52 7.06 2.71
N LEU A 123 14.64 6.87 3.40
CA LEU A 123 15.23 5.53 3.59
C LEU A 123 14.34 4.61 4.44
N GLU A 124 13.58 5.18 5.37
CA GLU A 124 12.61 4.44 6.17
C GLU A 124 11.28 4.36 5.42
N ILE A 125 10.87 3.13 5.06
CA ILE A 125 9.59 2.82 4.39
C ILE A 125 8.43 3.58 5.07
N ALA A 126 8.38 3.56 6.40
CA ALA A 126 7.31 4.16 7.20
C ALA A 126 7.14 5.69 7.02
N LYS A 127 8.10 6.38 6.37
CA LYS A 127 7.97 7.80 6.02
C LYS A 127 7.27 8.01 4.68
N CYS A 128 7.23 7.01 3.81
CA CYS A 128 6.50 7.02 2.54
C CYS A 128 5.05 6.57 2.74
N LEU A 129 4.26 7.38 3.46
CA LEU A 129 2.86 7.11 3.79
C LEU A 129 1.90 7.65 2.74
N PHE A 130 0.81 6.91 2.49
CA PHE A 130 -0.32 7.36 1.69
C PHE A 130 -1.63 6.89 2.31
N THR A 131 -2.70 7.66 2.15
CA THR A 131 -4.04 7.26 2.56
C THR A 131 -4.76 6.52 1.45
N HIS A 132 -5.76 5.74 1.84
CA HIS A 132 -6.77 5.20 0.96
C HIS A 132 -8.15 5.37 1.59
N HIS A 133 -9.12 5.80 0.79
CA HIS A 133 -10.51 6.07 1.17
C HIS A 133 -11.40 5.86 -0.04
#